data_AF-A0A9D8J8U7-F1
#
_entry.id   AF-A0A9D8J8U7-F1
#
_cell.length_a   1.000
_cell.length_b   1.000
_cell.length_c   1.000
_cell.angle_alpha   90.00
_cell.angle_beta   90.00
_cell.angle_gamma   90.00
#
_symmetry.space_group_name_H-M   'P 1'
#
loop_
_entity.id
_entity.type
_entity.pdbx_description
1 polymer ?
#
loop_
_entity_poly.entity_id
_entity_poly.type
_entity_poly.pdbx_seq_one_letter_code
_entity_poly.pdbx_strand_id
1 'polypeptide(L)'
;RVLAVYREHELIPDRLPACLLFEGSQSGVGQTANWTLAKKLAARTRLLLAGGLNTQNIHEAIQQVQPWGVDVSSGVESSPGQKTPKKIHEFVKAARAAFEEFSE
;
A
#
# COMPACT_ATOMS: atom_id res chain seq x y z
N ARG A 1 -10.70 15.27 -9.25
CA ARG A 1 -9.27 15.58 -8.95
C ARG A 1 -8.52 14.25 -8.99
N VAL A 2 -7.38 14.18 -9.66
CA VAL A 2 -6.58 12.94 -9.76
C VAL A 2 -5.84 12.71 -8.44
N LEU A 3 -5.73 11.45 -8.01
CA LEU A 3 -4.98 11.09 -6.80
C LEU A 3 -3.48 11.32 -7.05
N ALA A 4 -2.80 12.00 -6.13
CA ALA A 4 -1.36 12.19 -6.23
C ALA A 4 -0.63 10.89 -5.93
N VAL A 5 0.35 10.55 -6.76
CA VAL A 5 1.23 9.39 -6.58
C VAL A 5 2.61 9.91 -6.20
N TYR A 6 3.16 9.39 -5.11
CA TYR A 6 4.52 9.68 -4.67
C TYR A 6 5.34 8.39 -4.60
N ARG A 7 6.60 8.48 -5.02
CA ARG A 7 7.54 7.36 -4.97
C ARG A 7 8.61 7.59 -3.93
N GLU A 8 9.19 6.50 -3.44
CA GLU A 8 10.20 6.53 -2.37
C GLU A 8 11.47 7.35 -2.66
N HIS A 9 11.78 7.62 -3.93
CA HIS A 9 12.94 8.43 -4.35
C HIS A 9 12.58 9.88 -4.70
N GLU A 10 11.29 10.23 -4.69
CA GLU A 10 10.84 11.58 -5.04
C GLU A 10 10.95 12.53 -3.84
N LEU A 11 11.15 13.82 -4.14
CA LEU A 11 11.13 14.86 -3.12
C LEU A 11 9.70 15.02 -2.58
N ILE A 12 9.54 14.82 -1.28
CA ILE A 12 8.27 14.98 -0.60
C ILE A 12 8.07 16.48 -0.29
N PRO A 13 6.98 17.11 -0.76
CA PRO A 13 6.72 18.52 -0.48
C PRO A 13 6.35 18.73 0.99
N ASP A 14 6.59 19.94 1.50
CA ASP A 14 6.21 20.32 2.86
C ASP A 14 4.68 20.23 3.08
N ARG A 15 3.92 20.64 2.06
CA ARG A 15 2.46 20.53 2.05
C ARG A 15 2.00 19.33 1.24
N LEU A 16 1.49 18.32 1.94
CA LEU A 16 0.91 17.14 1.33
C LEU A 16 -0.55 17.40 0.88
N PRO A 17 -1.02 16.71 -0.17
CA PRO A 17 -2.44 16.65 -0.48
C PRO A 17 -3.20 15.91 0.63
N ALA A 18 -4.52 16.06 0.68
CA ALA A 18 -5.37 15.43 1.70
C ALA A 18 -5.43 13.89 1.60
N CYS A 19 -5.10 13.34 0.43
CA CYS A 19 -4.95 11.91 0.18
C CYS A 19 -3.91 11.70 -0.92
N LEU A 20 -3.07 10.67 -0.78
CA LEU A 20 -2.08 10.27 -1.78
C LEU A 20 -1.91 8.75 -1.82
N LEU A 21 -1.37 8.25 -2.93
CA LEU A 21 -0.83 6.90 -3.05
C LEU A 21 0.69 6.96 -2.95
N PHE A 22 1.27 6.08 -2.14
CA PHE A 22 2.72 5.94 -1.99
C PHE A 22 3.16 4.54 -2.44
N GLU A 23 4.14 4.48 -3.33
CA GLU A 23 4.67 3.23 -3.89
C GLU A 23 6.21 3.20 -3.91
N GLY A 24 6.77 2.05 -4.27
CA GLY A 24 8.20 1.89 -4.46
C GLY A 24 8.71 2.65 -5.69
N SER A 25 9.99 2.47 -6.02
CA SER A 25 10.62 3.24 -7.10
C SER A 25 10.01 3.02 -8.50
N GLN A 26 9.39 1.86 -8.75
CA GLN A 26 8.79 1.53 -10.04
C GLN A 26 7.44 0.84 -9.85
N SER A 27 6.44 1.27 -10.60
CA SER A 27 5.14 0.61 -10.61
C SER A 27 5.20 -0.74 -11.33
N GLY A 28 4.42 -1.73 -10.89
CA GLY A 28 4.22 -2.99 -11.61
C GLY A 28 5.33 -4.04 -11.46
N VAL A 29 6.45 -3.73 -10.81
CA VAL A 29 7.56 -4.70 -10.62
C VAL A 29 7.41 -5.59 -9.39
N GLY A 30 6.37 -5.38 -8.57
CA GLY A 30 6.10 -6.19 -7.38
C GLY A 30 7.06 -5.98 -6.21
N GLN A 31 7.87 -4.91 -6.23
CA GLN A 31 8.76 -4.55 -5.12
C GLN A 31 8.02 -3.74 -4.06
N THR A 32 8.37 -3.97 -2.80
CA THR A 32 7.81 -3.23 -1.65
C THR A 32 8.38 -1.81 -1.60
N ALA A 33 7.56 -0.86 -1.20
CA ALA A 33 8.00 0.50 -0.92
C ALA A 33 8.79 0.59 0.39
N ASN A 34 9.56 1.66 0.57
CA ASN A 34 10.14 2.00 1.87
C ASN A 34 9.05 2.28 2.93
N TRP A 35 8.72 1.28 3.74
CA TRP A 35 7.69 1.38 4.78
C TRP A 35 8.02 2.37 5.89
N THR A 36 9.31 2.61 6.19
CA THR A 36 9.72 3.65 7.16
C THR A 36 9.35 5.04 6.67
N LEU A 37 9.53 5.31 5.38
CA LEU A 37 9.12 6.57 4.76
C LEU A 37 7.60 6.66 4.66
N ALA A 38 6.93 5.57 4.25
CA ALA A 38 5.48 5.50 4.18
C ALA A 38 4.82 5.82 5.53
N LYS A 39 5.35 5.27 6.64
CA LYS A 39 4.86 5.54 8.00
C LYS A 39 4.88 7.03 8.33
N LYS A 40 5.98 7.73 7.99
CA LYS A 40 6.12 9.18 8.23
C LYS A 40 5.09 9.99 7.42
N LEU A 41 4.74 9.53 6.22
CA LEU A 41 3.74 10.16 5.38
C LEU A 41 2.31 9.88 5.86
N ALA A 42 2.01 8.64 6.25
CA ALA A 42 0.71 8.22 6.77
C ALA A 42 0.31 9.00 8.05
N ALA A 43 1.29 9.38 8.87
CA ALA A 43 1.07 10.23 10.05
C ALA A 43 0.66 11.68 9.69
N ARG A 44 0.85 12.12 8.44
CA ARG A 44 0.62 13.51 8.00
C ARG A 44 -0.57 13.66 7.05
N THR A 45 -1.03 12.57 6.42
CA THR A 45 -2.13 12.58 5.46
C THR A 45 -2.72 11.20 5.26
N ARG A 46 -3.89 11.10 4.59
CA ARG A 46 -4.47 9.81 4.21
C ARG A 46 -3.59 9.18 3.14
N LEU A 47 -2.87 8.13 3.51
CA LEU A 47 -1.97 7.42 2.62
C LEU A 47 -2.59 6.09 2.18
N LEU A 48 -2.67 5.87 0.87
CA LEU A 48 -2.85 4.56 0.27
C LEU A 48 -1.48 3.94 0.04
N LEU A 49 -1.18 2.83 0.70
CA LEU A 49 0.08 2.12 0.54
C LEU A 49 0.00 1.15 -0.64
N ALA A 50 0.94 1.27 -1.57
CA ALA A 50 1.09 0.36 -2.69
C ALA A 50 2.54 -0.18 -2.77
N GLY A 51 2.80 -1.00 -3.77
CA GLY A 51 4.12 -1.59 -4.03
C GLY A 51 4.28 -2.97 -3.38
N GLY A 52 4.25 -4.02 -4.21
CA GLY A 52 4.62 -5.38 -3.81
C GLY A 52 3.73 -6.04 -2.75
N LEU A 53 2.58 -5.44 -2.41
CA LEU A 53 1.68 -5.98 -1.40
C LEU A 53 1.07 -7.31 -1.84
N ASN A 54 0.99 -8.27 -0.92
CA ASN A 54 0.43 -9.60 -1.10
C ASN A 54 0.01 -10.20 0.25
N THR A 55 -0.60 -11.38 0.25
CA THR A 55 -1.10 -12.03 1.48
C THR A 55 -0.04 -12.36 2.53
N GLN A 56 1.24 -12.45 2.14
CA GLN A 56 2.34 -12.77 3.06
C GLN A 56 2.84 -11.54 3.81
N ASN A 57 2.71 -10.34 3.25
CA ASN A 57 3.28 -9.11 3.81
C ASN A 57 2.26 -8.04 4.20
N ILE A 58 0.98 -8.20 3.82
CA ILE A 58 -0.04 -7.17 4.04
C ILE A 58 -0.26 -6.85 5.52
N HIS A 59 -0.16 -7.85 6.38
CA HIS A 59 -0.34 -7.69 7.82
C HIS A 59 0.77 -6.82 8.41
N GLU A 60 2.03 -7.17 8.17
CA GLU A 60 3.20 -6.40 8.60
C GLU A 60 3.18 -4.98 8.03
N ALA A 61 2.84 -4.83 6.74
CA ALA A 61 2.76 -3.54 6.08
C ALA A 61 1.75 -2.61 6.77
N ILE A 62 0.56 -3.11 7.10
CA ILE A 62 -0.48 -2.33 7.80
C ILE A 62 -0.03 -1.97 9.21
N GLN A 63 0.50 -2.93 9.98
CA GLN A 63 0.96 -2.70 11.35
C GLN A 63 2.11 -1.68 11.42
N GLN A 64 3.07 -1.75 10.49
CA GLN A 64 4.21 -0.85 10.47
C GLN A 64 3.85 0.54 9.96
N VAL A 65 3.10 0.63 8.86
CA VAL A 65 2.84 1.89 8.15
C VAL A 65 1.62 2.64 8.70
N GLN A 66 0.63 1.91 9.22
CA GLN A 66 -0.68 2.44 9.61
C GLN A 66 -1.32 3.30 8.52
N PRO A 67 -1.45 2.77 7.28
CA PRO A 67 -1.96 3.54 6.16
C PRO A 67 -3.48 3.76 6.29
N TRP A 68 -4.03 4.74 5.57
CA TRP A 68 -5.48 4.91 5.46
C TRP A 68 -6.13 3.79 4.63
N GLY A 69 -5.37 3.22 3.70
CA GLY A 69 -5.79 2.06 2.91
C GLY A 69 -4.62 1.44 2.16
N VAL A 70 -4.90 0.36 1.44
CA VAL A 70 -3.89 -0.40 0.68
C VAL A 70 -4.34 -0.58 -0.77
N ASP A 71 -3.39 -0.55 -1.69
CA ASP A 71 -3.58 -0.81 -3.11
C ASP A 71 -2.75 -2.02 -3.54
N VAL A 72 -3.40 -2.97 -4.22
CA VAL A 72 -2.75 -4.22 -4.64
C VAL A 72 -2.95 -4.45 -6.12
N SER A 73 -1.84 -4.76 -6.80
CA SER A 73 -1.87 -5.22 -8.18
C SER A 73 -1.28 -6.62 -8.33
N SER A 74 0.04 -6.76 -8.48
CA SER A 74 0.66 -8.06 -8.82
C SER A 74 0.47 -9.15 -7.75
N GLY A 75 0.31 -8.79 -6.47
CA GLY A 75 0.11 -9.75 -5.39
C GLY A 75 -1.16 -10.59 -5.48
N VAL A 76 -2.12 -10.18 -6.30
CA VAL A 76 -3.38 -10.90 -6.54
C VAL A 76 -3.49 -11.50 -7.95
N GLU A 77 -2.36 -11.59 -8.67
CA GLU A 77 -2.28 -12.16 -10.01
C GLU A 77 -1.81 -13.62 -10.00
N SER A 78 -2.31 -14.45 -10.91
CA SER A 78 -1.75 -15.77 -11.21
C SER A 78 -0.56 -15.69 -12.17
N SER A 79 -0.60 -14.71 -13.08
CA SER A 79 0.43 -14.33 -14.02
C SER A 79 0.27 -12.84 -14.36
N PRO A 80 1.29 -12.13 -14.89
CA PRO A 80 1.22 -10.69 -15.13
C PRO A 80 -0.05 -10.26 -15.87
N GLY A 81 -0.84 -9.38 -15.25
CA GLY A 81 -2.11 -8.87 -15.77
C GLY A 81 -3.33 -9.80 -15.61
N GLN A 82 -3.15 -11.02 -15.11
CA GLN A 82 -4.23 -11.98 -14.87
C GLN A 82 -4.55 -12.10 -13.37
N LYS A 83 -5.57 -11.36 -12.92
CA LYS A 83 -6.07 -11.40 -11.54
C LYS A 83 -6.81 -12.71 -11.26
N THR A 84 -6.72 -13.22 -10.03
CA THR A 84 -7.49 -14.39 -9.59
C THR A 84 -8.49 -14.02 -8.48
N PRO A 85 -9.79 -14.36 -8.61
CA PRO A 85 -10.79 -14.07 -7.57
C PRO A 85 -10.41 -14.62 -6.18
N LYS A 86 -9.82 -15.82 -6.15
CA LYS A 86 -9.31 -16.44 -4.92
C LYS A 86 -8.28 -15.55 -4.21
N LYS A 87 -7.25 -15.10 -4.94
CA LYS A 87 -6.18 -14.26 -4.37
C LYS A 87 -6.70 -12.90 -3.92
N ILE A 88 -7.63 -12.30 -4.67
CA ILE A 88 -8.30 -11.05 -4.26
C ILE A 88 -9.02 -11.26 -2.93
N HIS A 89 -9.80 -12.34 -2.80
CA HIS A 89 -10.54 -12.63 -1.58
C HIS A 89 -9.60 -12.86 -0.39
N GLU A 90 -8.54 -13.65 -0.57
CA GLU A 90 -7.52 -13.89 0.45
C GLU A 90 -6.81 -12.60 0.88
N PHE A 91 -6.45 -11.73 -0.06
CA PHE A 91 -5.84 -10.44 0.23
C PHE A 91 -6.76 -9.52 1.02
N VAL A 92 -8.02 -9.37 0.59
CA VAL A 92 -9.01 -8.53 1.28
C VAL A 92 -9.27 -9.05 2.69
N LYS A 93 -9.38 -10.37 2.87
CA LYS A 93 -9.56 -10.99 4.19
C LYS A 93 -8.37 -10.68 5.10
N ALA A 94 -7.14 -10.86 4.62
CA ALA A 94 -5.94 -10.59 5.39
C ALA A 94 -5.77 -9.10 5.73
N ALA A 95 -6.06 -8.20 4.78
CA ALA A 95 -5.99 -6.76 5.01
C ALA A 95 -7.02 -6.30 6.06
N ARG A 96 -8.26 -6.80 5.99
CA ARG A 96 -9.31 -6.46 6.98
C ARG A 96 -8.93 -6.88 8.39
N ALA A 97 -8.47 -8.12 8.56
CA ALA A 97 -8.01 -8.61 9.86
C ALA A 97 -6.91 -7.71 10.44
N ALA A 98 -5.91 -7.34 9.63
CA ALA A 98 -4.84 -6.45 10.08
C ALA A 98 -5.32 -5.04 10.45
N PHE A 99 -6.33 -4.48 9.75
CA PHE A 99 -6.92 -3.18 10.11
C PHE A 99 -7.79 -3.24 11.38
N GLU A 100 -8.45 -4.37 11.63
CA GLU A 100 -9.23 -4.59 12.86
C GLU A 100 -8.31 -4.66 14.08
N GLU A 101 -7.21 -5.44 14.01
CA GLU A 101 -6.21 -5.55 15.09
C GLU A 101 -5.50 -4.22 15.38
N PHE A 102 -5.38 -3.34 14.40
CA PHE A 102 -4.85 -1.99 14.59
C PHE A 102 -5.81 -1.05 15.35
N SER A 103 -7.11 -1.33 15.30
CA SER A 103 -8.13 -0.46 15.89
C SER A 103 -8.41 -0.74 17.37
N GLU A 104 -7.80 -1.80 17.93
CA GLU A 104 -7.79 -2.16 19.35
C GLU A 104 -6.62 -1.51 20.11
#